data_AF-A0A2E2RLP2-F1
#
_entry.id   AF-A0A2E2RLP2-F1
#
_cell.length_a   1.000
_cell.length_b   1.000
_cell.length_c   1.000
_cell.angle_alpha   90.00
_cell.angle_beta   90.00
_cell.angle_gamma   90.00
#
_symmetry.space_group_name_H-M   'P 1'
#
loop_
_entity.id
_entity.type
_entity.pdbx_description
1 polymer ?
#
loop_
_entity_poly.entity_id
_entity_poly.type
_entity_poly.pdbx_seq_one_letter_code
_entity_poly.pdbx_strand_id
1 'polypeptide(L)'
;MRHRGSSGQRPGACDACPGASVLKVAGPSVAVFQPPAWGRDLSSVAGAHRGSSRGTCMPDQTPISHSVPGRINDRPIRTILGELSADELSRLAVDVLRENRRRLEQTQSLFEKLEEALAEGNKDEKLRQAYRLALVELKIYHELVRIVLDVLGFVPKMPRESDFH
;
A
#
# COMPACT_ATOMS: atom_id res chain seq x y z
N MET A 1 -39.70 26.22 -39.58
CA MET A 1 -40.57 25.02 -39.47
C MET A 1 -39.69 23.77 -39.44
N ARG A 2 -39.89 22.92 -38.41
CA ARG A 2 -39.66 21.46 -38.32
C ARG A 2 -38.19 20.98 -38.35
N HIS A 3 -37.57 20.55 -37.25
CA HIS A 3 -37.74 19.33 -36.41
C HIS A 3 -37.13 18.02 -36.96
N ARG A 4 -36.35 17.38 -36.06
CA ARG A 4 -36.13 15.92 -35.84
C ARG A 4 -35.33 15.18 -36.93
N GLY A 5 -34.58 14.12 -36.62
CA GLY A 5 -34.50 13.35 -35.38
C GLY A 5 -33.55 12.16 -35.47
N SER A 6 -33.45 11.52 -34.31
CA SER A 6 -32.68 10.34 -33.89
C SER A 6 -33.18 9.00 -34.47
N SER A 7 -32.43 7.92 -34.18
CA SER A 7 -32.68 6.46 -34.29
C SER A 7 -32.12 5.78 -35.55
N GLY A 8 -31.56 4.57 -35.55
CA GLY A 8 -31.33 3.52 -34.54
C GLY A 8 -31.15 2.14 -35.22
N GLN A 9 -30.33 1.26 -34.62
CA GLN A 9 -30.30 -0.22 -34.69
C GLN A 9 -29.71 -1.02 -35.90
N ARG A 10 -28.62 -1.78 -35.58
CA ARG A 10 -28.24 -3.22 -35.82
C ARG A 10 -28.76 -3.99 -37.07
N PRO A 11 -28.02 -4.98 -37.66
CA PRO A 11 -27.45 -6.15 -36.94
C PRO A 11 -26.16 -6.78 -37.54
N GLY A 12 -25.62 -7.80 -36.85
CA GLY A 12 -24.58 -8.69 -37.39
C GLY A 12 -23.96 -9.58 -36.31
N ALA A 13 -24.64 -10.66 -35.95
CA ALA A 13 -24.06 -11.77 -35.20
C ALA A 13 -23.11 -12.54 -36.14
N CYS A 14 -21.91 -12.88 -35.67
CA CYS A 14 -21.04 -13.82 -36.37
C CYS A 14 -21.20 -15.20 -35.75
N ASP A 15 -21.46 -16.17 -36.62
CA ASP A 15 -21.76 -17.56 -36.34
C ASP A 15 -20.65 -18.28 -35.57
N ALA A 16 -21.09 -19.17 -34.68
CA ALA A 16 -20.23 -20.16 -34.04
C ALA A 16 -19.78 -21.20 -35.08
N CYS A 17 -18.47 -21.41 -35.22
CA CYS A 17 -17.91 -22.52 -36.00
C CYS A 17 -18.09 -23.84 -35.22
N PRO A 18 -18.77 -24.87 -35.75
CA PRO A 18 -18.83 -26.18 -35.14
C PRO A 18 -17.64 -27.02 -35.61
N GLY A 19 -16.76 -27.45 -34.69
CA GLY A 19 -15.71 -28.43 -35.00
C GLY A 19 -14.36 -28.33 -34.29
N ALA A 20 -14.16 -27.40 -33.36
CA ALA A 20 -12.90 -27.34 -32.61
C ALA A 20 -12.99 -28.11 -31.28
N SER A 21 -12.31 -29.26 -31.20
CA SER A 21 -12.05 -29.95 -29.94
C SER A 21 -11.25 -29.04 -29.02
N VAL A 22 -11.85 -28.56 -27.93
CA VAL A 22 -11.18 -27.72 -26.92
C VAL A 22 -10.22 -28.60 -26.10
N LEU A 23 -8.99 -28.75 -26.60
CA LEU A 23 -7.86 -29.15 -25.76
C LEU A 23 -7.56 -27.98 -24.82
N LYS A 24 -8.03 -28.10 -23.57
CA LYS A 24 -7.70 -27.20 -22.47
C LYS A 24 -6.22 -27.35 -22.13
N VAL A 25 -5.37 -26.64 -22.85
CA VAL A 25 -3.96 -26.46 -22.48
C VAL A 25 -3.94 -25.58 -21.24
N ALA A 26 -3.59 -26.17 -20.10
CA ALA A 26 -3.28 -25.44 -18.89
C ALA A 26 -1.83 -24.93 -19.00
N GLY A 27 -1.66 -23.61 -18.97
CA GLY A 27 -0.37 -22.96 -18.75
C GLY A 27 -0.44 -21.45 -18.92
N PRO A 28 0.54 -20.70 -18.39
CA PRO A 28 1.08 -20.75 -17.05
C PRO A 28 0.30 -19.79 -16.11
N SER A 29 0.36 -20.07 -14.82
CA SER A 29 -0.06 -19.14 -13.75
C SER A 29 0.67 -17.80 -13.92
N VAL A 30 -0.03 -16.80 -14.47
CA VAL A 30 0.36 -15.41 -14.26
C VAL A 30 -0.01 -15.08 -12.83
N ALA A 31 0.96 -15.21 -11.93
CA ALA A 31 0.88 -14.63 -10.61
C ALA A 31 0.87 -13.11 -10.78
N VAL A 32 -0.30 -12.56 -11.09
CA VAL A 32 -0.56 -11.13 -10.97
C VAL A 32 -0.51 -10.85 -9.47
N PHE A 33 0.50 -10.09 -9.04
CA PHE A 33 0.57 -9.53 -7.70
C PHE A 33 -0.74 -8.77 -7.43
N GLN A 34 -1.65 -9.39 -6.69
CA GLN A 34 -2.86 -8.73 -6.23
C GLN A 34 -2.51 -8.02 -4.91
N PRO A 35 -2.51 -6.68 -4.86
CA PRO A 35 -2.52 -6.01 -3.57
C PRO A 35 -3.79 -6.42 -2.80
N PRO A 36 -3.73 -6.54 -1.46
CA PRO A 36 -4.85 -7.02 -0.68
C PRO A 36 -6.08 -6.14 -0.93
N ALA A 37 -7.12 -6.73 -1.50
CA ALA A 37 -8.40 -6.08 -1.73
C ALA A 37 -9.11 -5.89 -0.38
N TRP A 38 -9.05 -4.67 0.16
CA TRP A 38 -9.93 -4.23 1.23
C TRP A 38 -11.25 -3.80 0.58
N GLY A 39 -12.22 -4.72 0.48
CA GLY A 39 -13.52 -4.38 -0.12
C GLY A 39 -14.35 -5.58 -0.57
N ARG A 40 -14.55 -6.59 0.28
CA ARG A 40 -15.71 -7.49 0.15
C ARG A 40 -16.62 -7.30 1.36
N ASP A 41 -17.61 -6.45 1.17
CA ASP A 41 -18.79 -6.38 2.03
C ASP A 41 -19.48 -7.75 2.05
N LEU A 42 -19.34 -8.47 3.16
CA LEU A 42 -20.21 -9.58 3.52
C LEU A 42 -21.30 -9.05 4.45
N SER A 43 -22.21 -8.25 3.92
CA SER A 43 -23.48 -7.94 4.58
C SER A 43 -24.54 -8.95 4.15
N SER A 44 -24.51 -10.12 4.77
CA SER A 44 -25.70 -10.99 4.89
C SER A 44 -26.17 -10.94 6.33
N VAL A 45 -26.97 -9.92 6.66
CA VAL A 45 -27.60 -9.79 7.98
C VAL A 45 -28.88 -10.62 7.99
N ALA A 46 -28.90 -11.67 8.81
CA ALA A 46 -30.11 -12.30 9.30
C ALA A 46 -29.94 -12.59 10.80
N GLY A 47 -30.87 -12.11 11.62
CA GLY A 47 -31.03 -12.58 13.00
C GLY A 47 -30.87 -11.49 14.07
N ALA A 48 -31.99 -11.14 14.68
CA ALA A 48 -32.13 -10.16 15.75
C ALA A 48 -31.50 -10.60 17.08
N HIS A 49 -31.00 -9.63 17.84
CA HIS A 49 -31.14 -9.61 19.31
C HIS A 49 -31.17 -8.15 19.79
N ARG A 50 -32.27 -7.76 20.44
CA ARG A 50 -32.36 -6.53 21.23
C ARG A 50 -31.68 -6.81 22.57
N GLY A 51 -30.64 -6.06 22.88
CA GLY A 51 -29.95 -6.11 24.17
C GLY A 51 -29.62 -4.71 24.66
N SER A 52 -30.13 -4.39 25.85
CA SER A 52 -30.06 -3.09 26.54
C SER A 52 -28.63 -2.59 26.75
N SER A 53 -28.30 -1.39 26.23
CA SER A 53 -27.03 -0.71 26.47
C SER A 53 -26.94 -0.21 27.91
N ARG A 54 -26.17 -0.91 28.76
CA ARG A 54 -25.69 -0.38 30.04
C ARG A 54 -24.18 -0.21 29.97
N GLY A 55 -23.77 1.06 29.92
CA GLY A 55 -22.62 1.59 30.65
C GLY A 55 -21.25 1.03 30.30
N THR A 56 -20.65 1.57 29.24
CA THR A 56 -19.20 1.82 29.21
C THR A 56 -19.00 3.15 28.50
N CYS A 57 -18.68 4.20 29.28
CA CYS A 57 -18.11 5.42 28.72
C CYS A 57 -16.83 5.01 27.98
N MET A 58 -16.87 5.00 26.66
CA MET A 58 -15.64 5.04 25.88
C MET A 58 -14.92 6.33 26.29
N PRO A 59 -13.59 6.29 26.51
CA PRO A 59 -12.84 7.52 26.71
C PRO A 59 -13.05 8.39 25.47
N ASP A 60 -13.29 9.67 25.73
CA ASP A 60 -13.54 10.72 24.75
C ASP A 60 -12.38 10.78 23.75
N GLN A 61 -12.51 10.04 22.64
CA GLN A 61 -11.55 10.12 21.54
C GLN A 61 -11.88 11.41 20.81
N THR A 62 -11.15 12.47 21.16
CA THR A 62 -11.16 13.71 20.39
C THR A 62 -10.92 13.36 18.92
N PRO A 63 -11.87 13.65 18.01
CA PRO A 63 -11.67 13.36 16.60
C PRO A 63 -10.46 14.15 16.13
N ILE A 64 -9.45 13.46 15.60
CA ILE A 64 -8.28 14.09 14.99
C ILE A 64 -8.81 14.95 13.85
N SER A 65 -8.72 16.27 14.02
CA SER A 65 -9.23 17.28 13.10
C SER A 65 -8.82 16.96 11.66
N HIS A 66 -9.83 16.78 10.80
CA HIS A 66 -9.81 16.80 9.33
C HIS A 66 -8.44 16.63 8.65
N SER A 67 -7.80 15.47 8.80
CA SER A 67 -6.80 15.04 7.83
C SER A 67 -7.54 14.55 6.58
N VAL A 68 -7.22 15.09 5.40
CA VAL A 68 -7.68 14.49 4.14
C VAL A 68 -7.20 13.03 4.10
N PRO A 69 -8.09 12.04 3.92
CA PRO A 69 -7.69 10.64 3.87
C PRO A 69 -6.61 10.44 2.80
N GLY A 70 -5.49 9.85 3.20
CA GLY A 70 -4.44 9.41 2.26
C GLY A 70 -3.25 10.35 2.05
N ARG A 71 -3.14 11.49 2.75
CA ARG A 71 -1.93 12.33 2.66
C ARG A 71 -1.43 12.78 4.03
N ILE A 72 -0.18 12.42 4.35
CA ILE A 72 0.53 12.93 5.52
C ILE A 72 0.70 14.44 5.38
N ASN A 73 0.41 15.20 6.44
CA ASN A 73 0.75 16.62 6.50
C ASN A 73 2.27 16.76 6.55
N ASP A 74 2.88 17.02 5.40
CA ASP A 74 4.33 17.12 5.21
C ASP A 74 4.89 18.52 5.48
N ARG A 75 4.03 19.51 5.78
CA ARG A 75 4.45 20.90 6.04
C ARG A 75 5.52 21.03 7.13
N PRO A 76 5.41 20.38 8.31
CA PRO A 76 6.44 20.49 9.34
C PRO A 76 7.80 19.95 8.87
N ILE A 77 7.79 18.84 8.13
CA ILE A 77 9.01 18.23 7.59
C ILE A 77 9.64 19.19 6.56
N ARG A 78 8.84 19.74 5.65
CA ARG A 78 9.33 20.72 4.65
C ARG A 78 9.92 21.97 5.29
N THR A 79 9.37 22.46 6.40
CA THR A 79 9.94 23.59 7.14
C THR A 79 11.34 23.26 7.63
N ILE A 80 11.54 22.10 8.26
CA ILE A 80 12.86 21.65 8.73
C ILE A 80 13.84 21.50 7.54
N LEU A 81 13.41 20.87 6.45
CA LEU A 81 14.26 20.67 5.27
C LEU A 81 14.65 21.98 4.58
N GLY A 82 13.79 23.01 4.65
CA GLY A 82 14.04 24.32 4.04
C GLY A 82 15.11 25.15 4.75
N GLU A 83 15.48 24.79 5.98
CA GLU A 83 16.56 25.45 6.74
C GLU A 83 17.95 24.87 6.42
N LEU A 84 18.01 23.72 5.74
CA LEU A 84 19.25 23.05 5.38
C LEU A 84 19.88 23.66 4.13
N SER A 85 21.21 23.72 4.11
CA SER A 85 21.94 23.99 2.86
C SER A 85 21.75 22.84 1.85
N ALA A 86 22.03 23.11 0.58
CA ALA A 86 21.89 22.10 -0.48
C ALA A 86 22.75 20.84 -0.22
N ASP A 87 23.97 21.02 0.31
CA ASP A 87 24.87 19.91 0.63
C ASP A 87 24.36 19.08 1.81
N GLU A 88 23.80 19.73 2.83
CA GLU A 88 23.19 19.05 3.97
C GLU A 88 21.94 18.28 3.57
N LEU A 89 21.07 18.88 2.75
CA LEU A 89 19.88 18.24 2.22
C LEU A 89 20.24 17.02 1.35
N SER A 90 21.28 17.13 0.53
CA SER A 90 21.77 16.02 -0.29
C SER A 90 22.31 14.86 0.56
N ARG A 91 23.11 15.15 1.58
CA ARG A 91 23.58 14.13 2.54
C ARG A 91 22.43 13.47 3.28
N LEU A 92 21.48 14.26 3.78
CA LEU A 92 20.28 13.76 4.46
C LEU A 92 19.45 12.86 3.52
N ALA A 93 19.31 13.21 2.25
CA ALA A 93 18.61 12.39 1.27
C ALA A 93 19.27 11.03 1.08
N VAL A 94 20.60 10.97 1.02
CA VAL A 94 21.35 9.70 0.98
C VAL A 94 21.09 8.88 2.22
N ASP A 95 21.14 9.48 3.41
CA ASP A 95 20.93 8.78 4.68
C ASP A 95 19.51 8.24 4.81
N VAL A 96 18.50 9.03 4.45
CA VAL A 96 17.09 8.62 4.46
C VAL A 96 16.84 7.48 3.46
N LEU A 97 17.45 7.53 2.28
CA LEU A 97 17.37 6.43 1.30
C LEU A 97 18.03 5.15 1.81
N ARG A 98 19.20 5.24 2.43
CA ARG A 98 19.89 4.10 3.06
C ARG A 98 19.01 3.47 4.15
N GLU A 99 18.44 4.31 4.99
CA GLU A 99 17.62 3.86 6.10
C GLU A 99 16.32 3.22 5.62
N ASN A 100 15.69 3.76 4.57
CA ASN A 100 14.53 3.14 3.94
C ASN A 100 14.86 1.75 3.36
N ARG A 101 16.03 1.59 2.74
CA ARG A 101 16.50 0.29 2.25
C ARG A 101 16.75 -0.70 3.39
N ARG A 102 17.41 -0.26 4.47
CA ARG A 102 17.61 -1.09 5.67
C ARG A 102 16.29 -1.59 6.25
N ARG A 103 15.27 -0.72 6.30
CA ARG A 103 13.93 -1.08 6.78
C ARG A 103 13.21 -2.06 5.87
N LEU A 104 13.41 -1.95 4.56
CA LEU A 104 12.90 -2.92 3.60
C LEU A 104 13.52 -4.31 3.87
N GLU A 105 14.84 -4.37 4.01
CA GLU A 105 15.57 -5.62 4.31
C GLU A 105 15.11 -6.25 5.64
N GLN A 106 14.93 -5.43 6.69
CA GLN A 106 14.39 -5.89 7.97
C GLN A 106 12.96 -6.44 7.87
N THR A 107 12.10 -5.73 7.14
CA THR A 107 10.71 -6.14 6.93
C THR A 107 10.64 -7.46 6.16
N GLN A 108 11.48 -7.61 5.15
CA GLN A 108 11.61 -8.83 4.36
C GLN A 108 12.06 -10.02 5.23
N SER A 109 13.08 -9.82 6.08
CA SER A 109 13.52 -10.88 7.00
C SER A 109 12.43 -11.30 8.00
N LEU A 110 11.61 -10.35 8.49
CA LEU A 110 10.47 -10.68 9.35
C LEU A 110 9.37 -11.43 8.61
N PHE A 111 9.15 -11.11 7.33
CA PHE A 111 8.20 -11.82 6.48
C PHE A 111 8.63 -13.29 6.27
N GLU A 112 9.89 -13.52 5.93
CA GLU A 112 10.44 -14.87 5.72
C GLU A 112 10.29 -15.73 6.97
N LYS A 113 10.68 -15.21 8.15
CA LYS A 113 10.48 -15.89 9.44
C LYS A 113 9.01 -16.19 9.72
N LEU A 114 8.11 -15.30 9.30
CA LEU A 114 6.68 -15.48 9.50
C LEU A 114 6.14 -16.61 8.60
N GLU A 115 6.61 -16.70 7.35
CA GLU A 115 6.26 -17.79 6.44
C GLU A 115 6.74 -19.15 6.97
N GLU A 116 7.97 -19.21 7.47
CA GLU A 116 8.53 -20.41 8.12
C GLU A 116 7.68 -20.83 9.33
N ALA A 117 7.38 -19.89 10.24
CA ALA A 117 6.54 -20.17 11.41
C ALA A 117 5.14 -20.66 11.01
N LEU A 118 4.54 -20.09 9.96
CA LEU A 118 3.24 -20.52 9.45
C LEU A 118 3.29 -21.93 8.86
N ALA A 119 4.35 -22.29 8.15
CA ALA A 119 4.56 -23.64 7.61
C ALA A 119 4.68 -24.69 8.72
N GLU A 120 5.29 -24.33 9.86
CA GLU A 120 5.38 -25.16 11.06
C GLU A 120 4.07 -25.21 11.88
N GLY A 121 3.03 -24.47 11.46
CA GLY A 121 1.77 -24.34 12.20
C GLY A 121 1.88 -23.47 13.45
N ASN A 122 3.00 -22.77 13.64
CA ASN A 122 3.21 -21.85 14.74
C ASN A 122 2.51 -20.51 14.46
N LYS A 123 1.69 -20.07 15.41
CA LYS A 123 0.95 -18.80 15.32
C LYS A 123 1.57 -17.75 16.23
N ASP A 124 2.86 -17.50 16.06
CA ASP A 124 3.58 -16.50 16.84
C ASP A 124 3.01 -15.08 16.62
N GLU A 125 2.17 -14.64 17.55
CA GLU A 125 1.56 -13.31 17.49
C GLU A 125 2.58 -12.20 17.71
N LYS A 126 3.68 -12.46 18.43
CA LYS A 126 4.74 -11.46 18.60
C LYS A 126 5.45 -11.21 17.29
N LEU A 127 5.76 -12.28 16.54
CA LEU A 127 6.36 -12.16 15.21
C LEU A 127 5.42 -11.46 14.23
N ARG A 128 4.13 -11.79 14.24
CA ARG A 128 3.11 -11.07 13.44
C ARG A 128 3.04 -9.59 13.79
N GLN A 129 3.06 -9.26 15.08
CA GLN A 129 3.00 -7.88 15.54
C GLN A 129 4.28 -7.11 15.16
N ALA A 130 5.46 -7.74 15.29
CA ALA A 130 6.73 -7.15 14.88
C ALA A 130 6.75 -6.87 13.36
N TYR A 131 6.29 -7.82 12.55
CA TYR A 131 6.16 -7.65 11.11
C TYR A 131 5.20 -6.50 10.74
N ARG A 132 4.03 -6.43 11.39
CA ARG A 132 3.07 -5.32 11.18
C ARG A 132 3.68 -3.96 11.52
N LEU A 133 4.41 -3.86 12.63
CA LEU A 133 5.08 -2.63 13.01
C LEU A 133 6.15 -2.25 11.97
N ALA A 134 6.97 -3.21 11.54
CA ALA A 134 7.99 -2.98 10.52
C ALA A 134 7.39 -2.48 9.19
N LEU A 135 6.24 -3.02 8.76
CA LEU A 135 5.51 -2.53 7.59
C LEU A 135 5.06 -1.07 7.73
N VAL A 136 4.53 -0.69 8.90
CA VAL A 136 4.11 0.70 9.16
C VAL A 136 5.31 1.62 9.11
N GLU A 137 6.41 1.25 9.75
CA GLU A 137 7.65 2.03 9.75
C GLU A 137 8.24 2.17 8.34
N LEU A 138 8.28 1.08 7.56
CA LEU A 138 8.70 1.11 6.17
C LEU A 138 7.85 2.08 5.35
N LYS A 139 6.53 2.10 5.56
CA LYS A 139 5.63 3.03 4.85
C LYS A 139 5.89 4.48 5.26
N ILE A 140 6.12 4.75 6.54
CA ILE A 140 6.47 6.10 7.01
C ILE A 140 7.78 6.56 6.35
N TYR A 141 8.81 5.71 6.34
CA TYR A 141 10.09 6.05 5.72
C TYR A 141 10.00 6.23 4.20
N HIS A 142 9.16 5.45 3.51
CA HIS A 142 8.89 5.65 2.10
C HIS A 142 8.26 7.03 1.82
N GLU A 143 7.32 7.48 2.66
CA GLU A 143 6.75 8.83 2.53
C GLU A 143 7.79 9.92 2.84
N LEU A 144 8.66 9.69 3.83
CA LEU A 144 9.77 10.60 4.15
C LEU A 144 10.74 10.72 2.97
N VAL A 145 11.13 9.60 2.35
CA VAL A 145 11.95 9.58 1.12
C VAL A 145 11.28 10.44 0.05
N ARG A 146 9.98 10.26 -0.21
CA ARG A 146 9.26 11.08 -1.20
C ARG A 146 9.39 12.56 -0.88
N ILE A 147 9.10 12.97 0.35
CA ILE A 147 9.13 14.38 0.77
C ILE A 147 10.54 14.96 0.60
N VAL A 148 11.57 14.23 1.04
CA VAL A 148 12.97 14.68 0.94
C VAL A 148 13.39 14.83 -0.52
N LEU A 149 13.06 13.86 -1.38
CA LEU A 149 13.37 13.92 -2.81
C LEU A 149 12.59 15.03 -3.53
N ASP A 150 11.33 15.27 -3.15
CA ASP A 150 10.53 16.37 -3.68
C ASP A 150 11.16 17.74 -3.37
N VAL A 151 11.75 17.90 -2.18
CA VAL A 151 12.45 19.14 -1.79
C VAL A 151 13.83 19.24 -2.46
N LEU A 152 14.56 18.12 -2.55
CA LEU A 152 15.87 18.08 -3.19
C LEU A 152 15.79 18.30 -4.71
N GLY A 153 14.72 17.85 -5.35
CA GLY A 153 14.46 18.02 -6.79
C GLY A 153 15.15 17.01 -7.70
N PHE A 154 15.96 16.09 -7.16
CA PHE A 154 16.60 15.00 -7.90
C PHE A 154 16.88 13.81 -6.98
N VAL A 155 17.20 12.65 -7.56
CA VAL A 155 17.63 11.45 -6.81
C VAL A 155 19.16 11.48 -6.66
N PRO A 156 19.71 11.52 -5.43
CA PRO A 156 21.15 11.59 -5.23
C PRO A 156 21.83 10.27 -5.62
N LYS A 157 23.08 10.36 -6.05
CA LYS A 157 23.90 9.17 -6.30
C LYS A 157 24.23 8.53 -4.96
N MET A 158 23.94 7.24 -4.83
CA MET A 158 24.28 6.47 -3.64
C MET A 158 25.78 6.14 -3.68
N PRO A 159 26.53 6.38 -2.58
CA PRO A 159 27.93 5.98 -2.50
C PRO A 159 28.05 4.47 -2.65
N ARG A 160 29.03 4.01 -3.44
CA ARG A 160 29.36 2.60 -3.56
C ARG A 160 30.12 2.17 -2.32
N GLU A 161 30.05 0.89 -1.97
CA GLU A 161 30.78 0.33 -0.82
C GLU A 161 32.30 0.54 -0.95
N SER A 162 32.82 0.70 -2.17
CA SER A 162 34.21 1.05 -2.48
C SER A 162 34.63 2.47 -2.09
N ASP A 163 33.68 3.37 -1.85
CA ASP A 163 33.95 4.80 -1.64
C ASP A 163 34.27 5.13 -0.17
N PHE A 164 34.32 4.10 0.69
CA PHE A 164 34.60 4.19 2.14
C PHE A 164 36.01 3.70 2.52
N HIS A 165 36.92 3.60 1.54
CA HIS A 165 38.33 3.17 1.73
C HIS A 165 39.32 4.33 1.73
#